data_AF-A0AAU4MLU4-F1
#
_entry.id   AF-A0AAU4MLU4-F1
#
_cell.length_a   1.000
_cell.length_b   1.000
_cell.length_c   1.000
_cell.angle_alpha   90.00
_cell.angle_beta   90.00
_cell.angle_gamma   90.00
#
_symmetry.space_group_name_H-M   'P 1'
#
loop_
_entity.id
_entity.type
_entity.pdbx_description
1 polymer ?
#
loop_
_entity_poly.entity_id
_entity_poly.type
_entity_poly.pdbx_seq_one_letter_code
_entity_poly.pdbx_strand_id
1 'polypeptide(L)'
;MFEGEQLGRWVLAQRAGWPGLEEDQRDLLSAIGIEADPELVAAKAAAEAKPALSRTDRFAQGLAALAQFVEREGHARVPRAHKEVLESVEAGPGGEDQVVVQHVALGAWLNNQKARRAKLTQGQLAQVAEHGVEWA
;
A
#
# COMPACT_ATOMS: atom_id res chain seq x y z
N MET A 1 3.31 20.93 -13.58
CA MET A 1 4.32 19.92 -13.20
C MET A 1 5.65 20.42 -13.71
N PHE A 2 6.61 20.63 -12.83
CA PHE A 2 7.90 21.22 -13.17
C PHE A 2 8.92 20.11 -13.42
N GLU A 3 9.81 20.29 -14.39
CA GLU A 3 10.87 19.32 -14.75
C GLU A 3 11.74 18.93 -13.56
N GLY A 4 11.94 19.86 -12.60
CA GLY A 4 12.69 19.60 -11.36
C GLY A 4 12.07 18.53 -10.45
N GLU A 5 10.75 18.36 -10.44
CA GLU A 5 10.09 17.31 -9.64
C GLU A 5 10.30 15.91 -10.24
N GLN A 6 10.34 15.84 -11.57
CA GLN A 6 10.62 14.60 -12.28
C GLN A 6 12.09 14.20 -12.15
N LEU A 7 13.01 15.16 -12.23
CA LEU A 7 14.43 14.93 -11.97
C LEU A 7 14.69 14.52 -10.51
N GLY A 8 14.09 15.21 -9.53
CA GLY A 8 14.24 14.84 -8.12
C GLY A 8 13.79 13.41 -7.83
N ARG A 9 12.64 13.00 -8.38
CA ARG A 9 12.16 11.60 -8.27
C ARG A 9 13.11 10.60 -8.95
N TRP A 10 13.65 10.96 -10.12
CA TRP A 10 14.62 10.12 -10.81
C TRP A 10 15.92 9.96 -10.01
N VAL A 11 16.47 11.04 -9.46
CA VAL A 11 17.66 10.99 -8.60
C VAL A 11 17.41 10.10 -7.39
N LEU A 12 16.29 10.27 -6.68
CA LEU A 12 15.93 9.40 -5.54
C LEU A 12 15.84 7.92 -5.95
N ALA A 13 15.29 7.63 -7.13
CA ALA A 13 15.22 6.26 -7.64
C ALA A 13 16.60 5.66 -7.94
N GLN A 14 17.52 6.43 -8.53
CA GLN A 14 18.90 6.00 -8.75
C GLN A 14 19.62 5.72 -7.42
N ARG A 15 19.52 6.66 -6.45
CA ARG A 15 20.16 6.52 -5.13
C ARG A 15 19.62 5.33 -4.33
N ALA A 16 18.32 5.05 -4.40
CA ALA A 16 17.70 3.87 -3.79
C ALA A 16 18.07 2.56 -4.52
N GLY A 17 18.23 2.62 -5.84
CA GLY A 17 18.53 1.47 -6.69
C GLY A 17 20.01 1.18 -6.87
N TRP A 18 20.89 1.89 -6.16
CA TRP A 18 22.34 1.87 -6.38
C TRP A 18 22.98 0.48 -6.51
N PRO A 19 22.65 -0.53 -5.67
CA PRO A 19 23.24 -1.86 -5.77
C PRO A 19 22.96 -2.58 -7.09
N GLY A 20 21.87 -2.22 -7.78
CA GLY A 20 21.47 -2.81 -9.06
C GLY A 20 21.98 -2.05 -10.30
N LEU A 21 22.72 -0.95 -10.13
CA LEU A 21 23.29 -0.19 -11.24
C LEU A 21 24.58 -0.84 -11.75
N GLU A 22 24.87 -0.74 -13.04
CA GLU A 22 26.16 -1.13 -13.61
C GLU A 22 27.29 -0.22 -13.11
N GLU A 23 28.55 -0.68 -13.16
CA GLU A 23 29.72 0.09 -12.70
C GLU A 23 29.84 1.42 -13.45
N ASP A 24 29.82 1.39 -14.78
CA ASP A 24 29.86 2.58 -15.64
C ASP A 24 28.72 3.58 -15.31
N GLN A 25 27.55 3.07 -14.94
CA GLN A 25 26.42 3.91 -14.56
C GLN A 25 26.65 4.61 -13.21
N ARG A 26 27.23 3.91 -12.23
CA ARG A 26 27.61 4.49 -10.94
C ARG A 26 28.67 5.56 -11.12
N ASP A 27 29.64 5.33 -12.01
CA ASP A 27 30.70 6.29 -12.32
C ASP A 27 30.15 7.57 -12.95
N LEU A 28 29.26 7.43 -13.94
CA LEU A 28 28.59 8.58 -14.58
C LEU A 28 27.73 9.39 -13.59
N LEU A 29 27.02 8.72 -12.69
CA LEU A 29 26.22 9.38 -11.65
C LEU A 29 27.10 10.08 -10.61
N SER A 30 28.19 9.42 -10.19
CA SER A 30 29.15 9.99 -9.23
C SER A 30 29.87 11.20 -9.82
N ALA A 31 30.18 11.20 -11.12
CA ALA A 31 30.78 12.33 -11.82
C ALA A 31 29.91 13.61 -11.79
N ILE A 32 28.59 13.47 -11.62
CA ILE A 32 27.66 14.60 -11.46
C ILE A 32 27.19 14.80 -10.00
N GLY A 33 27.85 14.14 -9.04
CA GLY A 33 27.60 14.28 -7.60
C GLY A 33 26.39 13.52 -7.07
N ILE A 34 25.86 12.55 -7.83
CA ILE A 34 24.81 11.64 -7.36
C ILE A 34 25.48 10.39 -6.81
N GLU A 35 25.33 10.14 -5.52
CA GLU A 35 25.94 9.01 -4.83
C GLU A 35 24.89 8.12 -4.17
N ALA A 36 25.29 6.88 -3.85
CA ALA A 36 24.48 5.95 -3.08
C ALA A 36 23.93 6.61 -1.80
N ASP A 37 22.68 6.28 -1.47
CA ASP A 37 22.09 6.66 -0.20
C ASP A 37 21.78 5.38 0.59
N PRO A 38 22.59 5.04 1.61
CA PRO A 38 22.40 3.82 2.37
C PRO A 38 20.99 3.70 2.98
N GLU A 39 20.37 4.82 3.37
CA GLU A 39 19.02 4.82 3.93
C GLU A 39 17.98 4.50 2.86
N LEU A 40 18.10 5.08 1.65
CA LEU A 40 17.20 4.76 0.55
C LEU A 40 17.39 3.34 0.03
N VAL A 41 18.62 2.84 -0.01
CA VAL A 41 18.93 1.46 -0.37
C VAL A 41 18.31 0.49 0.62
N ALA A 42 18.49 0.73 1.92
CA ALA A 42 17.88 -0.09 2.97
C ALA A 42 16.34 -0.03 2.90
N ALA A 43 15.76 1.16 2.68
CA ALA A 43 14.32 1.33 2.53
C ALA A 43 13.76 0.57 1.32
N LYS A 44 14.46 0.59 0.18
CA LYS A 44 14.07 -0.16 -1.02
C LYS A 44 14.16 -1.67 -0.78
N ALA A 45 15.27 -2.15 -0.21
CA ALA A 45 15.43 -3.56 0.12
C ALA A 45 14.35 -4.05 1.11
N ALA A 46 14.02 -3.25 2.12
CA ALA A 46 12.94 -3.55 3.07
C ALA A 46 11.56 -3.53 2.40
N ALA A 47 11.34 -2.70 1.38
CA ALA A 47 10.10 -2.68 0.62
C ALA A 47 9.98 -3.89 -0.34
N GLU A 48 11.08 -4.33 -0.94
CA GLU A 48 11.13 -5.50 -1.83
C GLU A 48 11.06 -6.83 -1.07
N ALA A 49 11.60 -6.88 0.16
CA ALA A 49 11.51 -8.05 1.03
C ALA A 49 10.07 -8.29 1.57
N LYS A 50 9.23 -7.25 1.62
CA LYS A 50 7.83 -7.40 2.03
C LYS A 50 7.06 -8.13 0.94
N PRO A 51 6.37 -9.25 1.25
CA PRO A 51 5.57 -9.95 0.27
C PRO A 51 4.53 -9.00 -0.32
N ALA A 52 4.51 -8.91 -1.65
CA ALA A 52 3.54 -8.07 -2.34
C ALA A 52 2.14 -8.65 -2.15
N LEU A 53 1.31 -8.00 -1.32
CA LEU A 53 -0.09 -8.38 -1.15
C LEU A 53 -0.80 -8.43 -2.51
N SER A 54 -1.47 -9.55 -2.77
CA SER A 54 -2.24 -9.72 -3.99
C SER A 54 -3.42 -8.75 -4.01
N ARG A 55 -4.02 -8.56 -5.20
CA ARG A 55 -5.25 -7.75 -5.32
C ARG A 55 -6.39 -8.31 -4.47
N THR A 56 -6.44 -9.63 -4.32
CA THR A 56 -7.42 -10.34 -3.50
C THR A 56 -7.20 -10.05 -2.02
N ASP A 57 -5.94 -10.10 -1.55
CA ASP A 57 -5.61 -9.84 -0.15
C ASP A 57 -5.95 -8.40 0.24
N ARG A 58 -5.63 -7.42 -0.63
CA ARG A 58 -6.00 -6.01 -0.42
C ARG A 58 -7.51 -5.79 -0.41
N PHE A 59 -8.27 -6.58 -1.16
CA PHE A 59 -9.74 -6.53 -1.11
C PHE A 59 -10.24 -7.08 0.22
N ALA A 60 -9.74 -8.25 0.64
CA ALA A 60 -10.09 -8.87 1.91
C ALA A 60 -9.76 -7.98 3.12
N GLN A 61 -8.59 -7.33 3.15
CA GLN A 61 -8.22 -6.36 4.19
C GLN A 61 -9.19 -5.17 4.24
N GLY A 62 -9.56 -4.62 3.08
CA GLY A 62 -10.53 -3.53 3.02
C GLY A 62 -11.93 -3.95 3.49
N LEU A 63 -12.34 -5.18 3.18
CA LEU A 63 -13.60 -5.75 3.64
C LEU A 63 -13.60 -5.96 5.16
N ALA A 64 -12.53 -6.52 5.73
CA ALA A 64 -12.37 -6.68 7.17
C ALA A 64 -12.40 -5.33 7.91
N ALA A 65 -11.71 -4.31 7.37
CA ALA A 65 -11.75 -2.95 7.90
C ALA A 65 -13.16 -2.34 7.84
N LEU A 66 -13.90 -2.60 6.76
CA LEU A 66 -15.29 -2.16 6.64
C LEU A 66 -16.18 -2.84 7.67
N ALA A 67 -16.04 -4.16 7.85
CA ALA A 67 -16.79 -4.92 8.83
C ALA A 67 -16.56 -4.38 10.25
N GLN A 68 -15.30 -4.20 10.66
CA GLN A 68 -14.95 -3.65 11.96
C GLN A 68 -15.51 -2.24 12.16
N PHE A 69 -15.39 -1.37 11.15
CA PHE A 69 -15.94 -0.02 11.22
C PHE A 69 -17.46 -0.04 11.40
N VAL A 70 -18.17 -0.90 10.65
CA VAL A 70 -19.63 -1.03 10.71
C VAL A 70 -20.09 -1.61 12.04
N GLU A 71 -19.37 -2.59 12.59
CA GLU A 71 -19.64 -3.11 13.93
C GLU A 71 -19.49 -2.02 15.00
N ARG A 72 -18.46 -1.18 14.88
CA ARG A 72 -18.17 -0.11 15.83
C ARG A 72 -19.09 1.10 15.72
N GLU A 73 -19.46 1.51 14.51
CA GLU A 73 -20.21 2.75 14.22
C GLU A 73 -21.69 2.51 13.88
N GLY A 74 -22.06 1.25 13.58
CA GLY A 74 -23.41 0.88 13.13
C GLY A 74 -23.74 1.30 11.69
N HIS A 75 -22.79 1.84 10.93
CA HIS A 75 -23.01 2.30 9.55
C HIS A 75 -21.75 2.23 8.68
N ALA A 76 -21.93 2.23 7.35
CA ALA A 76 -20.83 2.24 6.38
C ALA A 76 -20.43 3.65 5.86
N ARG A 77 -20.80 4.72 6.57
CA ARG A 77 -20.53 6.12 6.17
C ARG A 77 -19.11 6.55 6.56
N VAL A 78 -18.12 5.96 5.89
CA VAL A 78 -16.70 6.20 6.20
C VAL A 78 -16.21 7.54 5.64
N PRO A 79 -15.64 8.45 6.45
CA PRO A 79 -14.99 9.66 5.96
C PRO A 79 -13.83 9.35 5.01
N ARG A 80 -13.62 10.14 3.95
CA ARG A 80 -12.60 9.86 2.92
C ARG A 80 -11.18 9.68 3.48
N ALA A 81 -10.81 10.45 4.48
CA ALA A 81 -9.48 10.41 5.10
C ALA A 81 -9.34 9.36 6.21
N HIS A 82 -10.42 8.64 6.54
CA HIS A 82 -10.44 7.67 7.64
C HIS A 82 -9.50 6.49 7.38
N LYS A 83 -8.75 6.13 8.42
CA LYS A 83 -7.94 4.92 8.47
C LYS A 83 -8.47 4.04 9.60
N GLU A 84 -8.78 2.79 9.28
CA GLU A 84 -9.17 1.78 10.26
C GLU A 84 -7.92 0.98 10.66
N VAL A 85 -7.78 0.71 11.96
CA VAL A 85 -6.71 -0.11 12.51
C VAL A 85 -7.19 -1.55 12.52
N LEU A 86 -6.51 -2.44 11.81
CA LEU A 86 -6.74 -3.87 11.88
C LEU A 86 -5.59 -4.54 12.61
N GLU A 87 -5.91 -5.45 13.51
CA GLU A 87 -4.94 -6.35 14.13
C GLU A 87 -5.12 -7.73 13.50
N SER A 88 -4.02 -8.29 12.98
CA SER A 88 -4.01 -9.63 12.41
C SER A 88 -2.86 -10.43 13.01
N VAL A 89 -3.08 -11.72 13.25
CA VAL A 89 -2.01 -12.62 13.65
C VAL A 89 -1.38 -13.19 12.37
N GLU A 90 -0.10 -12.90 12.17
CA GLU A 90 0.70 -13.43 11.07
C GLU A 90 1.83 -14.29 11.63
N ALA A 91 2.23 -15.33 10.90
CA ALA A 91 3.38 -16.15 11.29
C ALA A 91 4.67 -15.36 11.11
N GLY A 92 5.37 -15.12 12.22
CA GLY A 92 6.66 -14.44 12.24
C GLY A 92 7.78 -15.26 11.60
N PRO A 93 8.98 -14.67 11.44
CA PRO A 93 10.13 -15.32 10.80
C PRO A 93 10.59 -16.64 11.44
N GLY A 94 10.15 -16.92 12.68
CA GLY A 94 10.41 -18.17 13.41
C GLY A 94 9.22 -19.13 13.55
N GLY A 95 8.08 -18.86 12.87
CA GLY A 95 6.84 -19.62 13.04
C GLY A 95 6.08 -19.28 14.32
N GLU A 96 6.49 -18.22 15.03
CA GLU A 96 5.79 -17.66 16.18
C GLU A 96 4.66 -16.73 15.73
N ASP A 97 3.52 -16.77 16.42
CA ASP A 97 2.40 -15.87 16.14
C ASP A 97 2.78 -14.43 16.50
N GLN A 98 2.70 -13.53 15.52
CA GLN A 98 2.94 -12.11 15.70
C GLN A 98 1.66 -11.32 15.45
N VAL A 99 1.30 -10.44 16.39
CA VAL A 99 0.25 -9.45 16.16
C VAL A 99 0.82 -8.33 15.29
N VAL A 100 0.27 -8.22 14.09
CA VAL A 100 0.58 -7.17 13.13
C VAL A 100 -0.55 -6.16 13.11
N VAL A 101 -0.22 -4.91 13.45
CA VAL A 101 -1.14 -3.77 13.40
C VAL A 101 -1.04 -3.10 12.04
N GLN A 102 -2.13 -3.13 11.28
CA GLN A 102 -2.23 -2.58 9.93
C GLN A 102 -3.16 -1.38 9.91
N HIS A 103 -2.73 -0.27 9.29
CA HIS A 103 -3.58 0.89 9.06
C HIS A 103 -4.16 0.83 7.65
N VAL A 104 -5.43 0.46 7.54
CA VAL A 104 -6.15 0.41 6.26
C VAL A 104 -6.79 1.76 5.99
N ALA A 105 -6.45 2.41 4.88
CA ALA A 105 -7.07 3.66 4.44
C ALA A 105 -8.50 3.43 3.91
N LEU A 106 -9.42 3.05 4.81
CA LEU A 106 -10.76 2.56 4.51
C LEU A 106 -11.59 3.57 3.70
N GLY A 107 -11.52 4.86 4.02
CA GLY A 107 -12.25 5.89 3.28
C GLY A 107 -11.80 5.99 1.82
N ALA A 108 -10.50 5.94 1.58
CA ALA A 108 -9.92 5.94 0.24
C ALA A 108 -10.24 4.63 -0.51
N TRP A 109 -10.16 3.49 0.19
CA TRP A 109 -10.51 2.18 -0.35
C TRP A 109 -11.97 2.13 -0.81
N LEU A 110 -12.91 2.56 0.02
CA LEU A 110 -14.34 2.55 -0.30
C LEU A 110 -14.65 3.44 -1.51
N ASN A 111 -14.04 4.63 -1.57
CA ASN A 111 -14.16 5.50 -2.73
C ASN A 111 -13.60 4.85 -4.01
N ASN A 112 -12.50 4.09 -3.91
CA ASN A 112 -11.93 3.36 -5.03
C ASN A 112 -12.86 2.23 -5.51
N GLN A 113 -13.47 1.49 -4.59
CA GLN A 113 -14.44 0.44 -4.91
C GLN A 113 -15.64 1.02 -5.65
N LYS A 114 -16.20 2.14 -5.18
CA LYS A 114 -17.30 2.84 -5.87
C LYS A 114 -16.90 3.29 -7.28
N ALA A 115 -15.73 3.92 -7.42
CA ALA A 115 -15.22 4.37 -8.72
C ALA A 115 -14.95 3.21 -9.71
N ARG A 116 -14.67 2.01 -9.19
CA ARG A 116 -14.36 0.81 -9.99
C ARG A 116 -15.46 -0.24 -9.94
N ARG A 117 -16.67 0.13 -9.54
CA ARG A 117 -17.83 -0.78 -9.39
C ARG A 117 -18.03 -1.68 -10.60
N ALA A 118 -17.94 -1.12 -11.81
CA ALA A 118 -18.10 -1.84 -13.07
C ALA A 118 -17.03 -2.92 -13.33
N LYS A 119 -15.93 -2.93 -12.56
CA LYS A 119 -14.83 -3.89 -12.65
C LYS A 119 -14.83 -4.90 -11.49
N LEU A 120 -15.78 -4.79 -10.56
CA LEU A 120 -15.93 -5.73 -9.45
C LEU A 120 -16.80 -6.90 -9.89
N THR A 121 -16.48 -8.09 -9.39
CA THR A 121 -17.34 -9.26 -9.60
C THR A 121 -18.63 -9.13 -8.79
N GLN A 122 -19.68 -9.85 -9.18
CA GLN A 122 -20.94 -9.87 -8.43
C GLN A 122 -20.73 -10.30 -6.97
N GLY A 123 -19.83 -11.26 -6.72
CA GLY A 123 -19.50 -11.70 -5.36
C GLY A 123 -18.80 -10.62 -4.53
N GLN A 124 -17.92 -9.81 -5.14
CA GLN A 124 -17.30 -8.67 -4.46
C GLN A 124 -18.32 -7.57 -4.14
N LEU A 125 -19.25 -7.32 -5.06
CA LEU A 125 -20.33 -6.37 -4.84
C LEU A 125 -21.27 -6.81 -3.70
N ALA A 126 -21.57 -8.11 -3.62
CA ALA A 126 -22.39 -8.67 -2.55
C ALA A 126 -21.71 -8.54 -1.18
N GLN A 127 -20.42 -8.92 -1.08
CA GLN A 127 -19.65 -8.82 0.16
C GLN A 127 -19.62 -7.39 0.72
N VAL A 128 -19.37 -6.39 -0.13
CA VAL A 128 -19.33 -4.99 0.33
C VAL A 128 -20.73 -4.47 0.69
N ALA A 129 -21.78 -4.93 -0.01
CA ALA A 129 -23.16 -4.59 0.30
C ALA A 129 -23.66 -5.19 1.63
N GLU A 130 -23.19 -6.38 2.00
CA GLU A 130 -23.52 -7.04 3.26
C GLU A 130 -23.19 -6.17 4.48
N HIS A 131 -22.15 -5.35 4.38
CA HIS A 131 -21.77 -4.39 5.42
C HIS A 131 -22.48 -3.04 5.30
N GLY A 132 -23.59 -2.94 4.56
CA GLY A 132 -24.41 -1.73 4.50
C GLY A 132 -23.87 -0.63 3.56
N VAL A 133 -22.96 -0.97 2.64
CA VAL A 133 -22.56 -0.05 1.57
C VAL A 133 -23.62 -0.07 0.48
N GLU A 134 -24.37 1.03 0.40
CA GLU A 134 -25.27 1.26 -0.71
C GLU A 134 -24.47 1.69 -1.94
N TRP A 135 -24.73 1.00 -3.04
CA TRP A 135 -24.17 1.32 -4.34
C TRP A 135 -25.00 2.41 -5.03
N ALA A 136 -24.95 3.62 -4.47
CA ALA A 136 -25.41 4.83 -5.16
C ALA A 136 -24.60 5.07 -6.45
#